data_AF-A0A7C6DIV4-F1
#
_entry.id   AF-A0A7C6DIV4-F1
#
_cell.length_a   1.000
_cell.length_b   1.000
_cell.length_c   1.000
_cell.angle_alpha   90.00
_cell.angle_beta   90.00
_cell.angle_gamma   90.00
#
_symmetry.space_group_name_H-M   'P 1'
#
loop_
_entity.id
_entity.type
_entity.pdbx_description
1 polymer ?
#
loop_
_entity_poly.entity_id
_entity_poly.type
_entity_poly.pdbx_seq_one_letter_code
_entity_poly.pdbx_strand_id
1 'polypeptide(L)'
;EAINISQHPKNFFWGFLVFWVIKFIHENGHAFACRRFGGEVHEMGIMFLVFIPTPYVDASTAWGFPNKWARMFVGAAGMIVEMFVAAICAIAWVYVAPGTLSSDLLCYAMIIASFTTVVFNANPLLRYDGYYMLSDYLEIPNLQMKSREYVLGLIKRHVFRIKPLQPLPPPMQRVQLFVYGILSTIYRVFVGIMIILMVTWQVPILGVLMAIGGLITWLVVPVVKLFKYLTIEPELHRKRGRAWAFSAAVATAAVVLIGLIPFPNSIYGTGIVEPANKYVLNAESPGWVKQIVATDGQVLRKGDVILVCDDPELESRIRELQARIRSVQLLKTRAGLSDMAQRYIVEYREKAYQEQLDEALARKRELTIVAPIDGQLIAPELHNLIGRYIDKGTEVATVAAMSDLLVRATLTQSEAELAWDQGRDPGAEIRLASRPTRDAQLYTSAVTVIHAAQPQVPHPVVGIEAQVPMDPRDEKGTRPLVQQFELRAWLSNPNNEYHPGQTAHVRLKLSKRPLIWQWGRRFWQLVQSQSNSKWL
;
A
#
# COMPACT_ATOMS: atom_id res chain seq x y z
N GLU A 1 -20.06 -4.16 -8.95
CA GLU A 1 -20.77 -5.45 -8.82
C GLU A 1 -20.84 -6.29 -10.11
N ALA A 2 -20.72 -5.74 -11.32
CA ALA A 2 -20.95 -6.47 -12.59
C ALA A 2 -19.83 -7.40 -13.11
N ILE A 3 -18.80 -7.72 -12.31
CA ILE A 3 -17.74 -8.66 -12.71
C ILE A 3 -17.55 -9.70 -11.59
N ASN A 4 -18.62 -10.41 -11.23
CA ASN A 4 -18.58 -11.45 -10.19
C ASN A 4 -18.78 -12.87 -10.75
N ILE A 5 -18.49 -13.05 -12.04
CA ILE A 5 -18.57 -14.33 -12.75
C ILE A 5 -17.45 -15.30 -12.28
N SER A 6 -16.37 -14.79 -11.69
CA SER A 6 -15.25 -15.60 -11.20
C SER A 6 -15.54 -16.39 -9.92
N GLN A 7 -16.67 -16.17 -9.23
CA GLN A 7 -16.97 -16.85 -7.96
C GLN A 7 -17.82 -18.11 -8.11
N HIS A 8 -18.41 -18.38 -9.29
CA HIS A 8 -19.22 -19.58 -9.52
C HIS A 8 -18.63 -20.49 -10.63
N PRO A 9 -18.22 -21.74 -10.33
CA PRO A 9 -17.61 -22.65 -11.29
C PRO A 9 -18.41 -22.90 -12.57
N LYS A 10 -19.75 -22.81 -12.49
CA LYS A 10 -20.66 -23.00 -13.63
C LYS A 10 -20.54 -21.89 -14.68
N ASN A 11 -20.16 -20.68 -14.29
CA ASN A 11 -20.07 -19.55 -15.21
C ASN A 11 -18.73 -19.53 -15.97
N PHE A 12 -17.71 -20.23 -15.48
CA PHE A 12 -16.42 -20.37 -16.16
C PHE A 12 -16.56 -21.13 -17.48
N PHE A 13 -17.35 -22.21 -17.50
CA PHE A 13 -17.61 -22.97 -18.72
C PHE A 13 -18.29 -22.12 -19.80
N TRP A 14 -19.31 -21.35 -19.43
CA TRP A 14 -20.02 -20.48 -20.37
C TRP A 14 -19.15 -19.33 -20.86
N GLY A 15 -18.34 -18.73 -19.98
CA GLY A 15 -17.34 -17.73 -20.39
C GLY A 15 -16.34 -18.33 -21.38
N PHE A 16 -15.79 -19.51 -21.11
CA PHE A 16 -14.91 -20.21 -22.03
C PHE A 16 -15.57 -20.47 -23.39
N LEU A 17 -16.82 -20.91 -23.40
CA LEU A 17 -17.58 -21.13 -24.63
C LEU A 17 -17.77 -19.83 -25.43
N VAL A 18 -18.13 -18.73 -24.77
CA VAL A 18 -18.27 -17.41 -25.40
C VAL A 18 -16.94 -16.96 -26.02
N PHE A 19 -15.83 -17.08 -25.27
CA PHE A 19 -14.50 -16.79 -25.79
C PHE A 19 -14.20 -17.62 -27.05
N TRP A 20 -14.48 -18.92 -27.01
CA TRP A 20 -14.21 -19.83 -28.12
C TRP A 20 -15.05 -19.48 -29.36
N VAL A 21 -16.34 -19.17 -29.18
CA VAL A 21 -17.25 -18.74 -30.26
C VAL A 21 -16.78 -17.43 -30.89
N ILE A 22 -16.41 -16.43 -30.08
CA ILE A 22 -15.89 -15.15 -30.58
C ILE A 22 -14.63 -15.37 -31.42
N LYS A 23 -13.69 -16.19 -30.92
CA LYS A 23 -12.46 -16.51 -31.67
C LYS A 23 -12.72 -17.33 -32.92
N PHE A 24 -13.69 -18.23 -32.91
CA PHE A 24 -14.11 -18.91 -34.13
C PHE A 24 -14.63 -17.92 -35.17
N ILE A 25 -15.48 -16.97 -34.78
CA ILE A 25 -16.00 -15.91 -35.66
C ILE A 25 -14.87 -15.02 -36.18
N HIS A 26 -13.89 -14.68 -35.32
CA HIS A 26 -12.70 -13.93 -35.68
C HIS A 26 -11.89 -14.59 -36.81
N GLU A 27 -11.55 -15.87 -36.66
CA GLU A 27 -10.81 -16.63 -37.68
C GLU A 27 -11.61 -16.72 -39.00
N ASN A 28 -12.93 -16.89 -38.93
CA ASN A 28 -13.78 -16.85 -40.11
C ASN A 28 -13.72 -15.48 -40.81
N GLY A 29 -13.60 -14.38 -40.07
CA GLY A 29 -13.39 -13.04 -40.63
C GLY A 29 -12.16 -12.99 -41.54
N HIS A 30 -11.02 -13.52 -41.08
CA HIS A 30 -9.81 -13.63 -41.90
C HIS A 30 -10.03 -14.52 -43.14
N ALA A 31 -10.68 -15.67 -42.96
CA ALA A 31 -10.95 -16.62 -44.06
C ALA A 31 -11.81 -16.00 -45.17
N PHE A 32 -12.92 -15.36 -44.80
CA PHE A 32 -13.82 -14.70 -45.76
C PHE A 32 -13.14 -13.52 -46.46
N ALA A 33 -12.39 -12.70 -45.73
CA ALA A 33 -11.64 -11.61 -46.33
C ALA A 33 -10.59 -12.11 -47.31
N CYS A 34 -9.86 -13.18 -46.96
CA CYS A 34 -8.87 -13.79 -47.84
C CYS A 34 -9.50 -14.28 -49.16
N ARG A 35 -10.61 -15.03 -49.08
CA ARG A 35 -11.36 -15.48 -50.27
C ARG A 35 -11.92 -14.32 -51.09
N ARG A 36 -12.40 -13.25 -50.46
CA ARG A 36 -12.97 -12.07 -51.15
C ARG A 36 -11.97 -11.37 -52.06
N PHE A 37 -10.67 -11.45 -51.74
CA PHE A 37 -9.58 -10.90 -52.56
C PHE A 37 -8.92 -11.95 -53.47
N GLY A 38 -9.50 -13.15 -53.58
CA GLY A 38 -9.04 -14.20 -54.48
C GLY A 38 -7.98 -15.13 -53.89
N GLY A 39 -7.74 -15.10 -52.58
CA GLY A 39 -6.87 -16.05 -51.89
C GLY A 39 -7.59 -17.35 -51.51
N GLU A 40 -6.84 -18.44 -51.45
CA GLU A 40 -7.34 -19.74 -51.03
C GLU A 40 -7.01 -20.00 -49.55
N VAL A 41 -7.94 -20.60 -48.82
CA VAL A 41 -7.77 -21.00 -47.42
C VAL A 41 -7.74 -22.52 -47.39
N HIS A 42 -6.55 -23.07 -47.13
CA HIS A 42 -6.29 -24.50 -47.22
C HIS A 42 -6.46 -25.24 -45.90
N GLU A 43 -6.18 -24.56 -44.79
CA GLU A 43 -6.18 -25.15 -43.45
C GLU A 43 -7.01 -24.31 -42.47
N MET A 44 -7.91 -24.98 -41.75
CA MET A 44 -8.64 -24.42 -40.61
C MET A 44 -8.71 -25.50 -39.53
N GLY A 45 -8.46 -25.13 -38.28
CA GLY A 45 -8.39 -26.11 -37.20
C GLY A 45 -8.38 -25.49 -35.82
N ILE A 46 -7.85 -26.26 -34.87
CA ILE A 46 -7.71 -25.87 -33.47
C ILE A 46 -6.23 -25.99 -33.11
N MET A 47 -5.61 -24.89 -32.66
CA MET A 47 -4.27 -24.90 -32.07
C MET A 47 -4.37 -24.85 -30.54
N PHE A 48 -3.33 -25.31 -29.85
CA PHE A 48 -3.25 -25.20 -28.39
C PHE A 48 -2.31 -24.06 -27.98
N LEU A 49 -2.88 -22.95 -27.51
CA LEU A 49 -2.12 -21.84 -26.93
C LEU A 49 -2.07 -22.01 -25.41
N VAL A 50 -0.93 -22.42 -24.86
CA VAL A 50 -0.77 -22.67 -23.39
C VAL A 50 -1.84 -23.64 -22.87
N PHE A 51 -2.03 -24.77 -23.57
CA PHE A 51 -3.07 -25.78 -23.29
C PHE A 51 -4.52 -25.33 -23.47
N ILE A 52 -4.76 -24.09 -23.92
CA ILE A 52 -6.10 -23.62 -24.27
C ILE A 52 -6.35 -23.90 -25.75
N PRO A 53 -7.39 -24.68 -26.12
CA PRO A 53 -7.73 -24.92 -27.51
C PRO A 53 -8.34 -23.65 -28.12
N THR A 54 -7.69 -23.09 -29.11
CA THR A 54 -8.10 -21.88 -29.83
C THR A 54 -8.28 -22.16 -31.31
N PRO A 55 -9.39 -21.71 -31.94
CA PRO A 55 -9.56 -21.78 -33.39
C PRO A 55 -8.39 -21.10 -34.12
N TYR A 56 -8.06 -21.58 -35.32
CA TYR A 56 -7.04 -21.01 -36.20
C TYR A 56 -7.41 -21.19 -37.66
N VAL A 57 -7.07 -20.21 -38.50
CA VAL A 57 -7.09 -20.34 -39.96
C VAL A 57 -5.74 -19.96 -40.59
N ASP A 58 -5.30 -20.73 -41.59
CA ASP A 58 -4.15 -20.36 -42.40
C ASP A 58 -4.56 -19.39 -43.53
N ALA A 59 -4.29 -18.09 -43.31
CA ALA A 59 -4.49 -17.02 -44.29
C ALA A 59 -3.19 -16.64 -45.02
N SER A 60 -2.17 -17.51 -45.06
CA SER A 60 -0.86 -17.21 -45.66
C SER A 60 -0.90 -16.85 -47.15
N THR A 61 -1.94 -17.24 -47.88
CA THR A 61 -2.14 -16.83 -49.28
C THR A 61 -2.32 -15.32 -49.45
N ALA A 62 -2.77 -14.60 -48.41
CA ALA A 62 -2.91 -13.14 -48.43
C ALA A 62 -1.58 -12.40 -48.67
N TRP A 63 -0.43 -13.00 -48.30
CA TRP A 63 0.89 -12.40 -48.54
C TRP A 63 1.19 -12.22 -50.04
N GLY A 64 0.55 -13.02 -50.90
CA GLY A 64 0.71 -12.94 -52.36
C GLY A 64 -0.10 -11.82 -53.01
N PHE A 65 -0.97 -11.11 -52.28
CA PHE A 65 -1.81 -10.09 -52.90
C PHE A 65 -0.98 -8.86 -53.31
N PRO A 66 -1.19 -8.31 -54.52
CA PRO A 66 -0.43 -7.17 -55.01
C PRO A 66 -0.75 -5.88 -54.24
N ASN A 67 -2.01 -5.68 -53.85
CA ASN A 67 -2.45 -4.50 -53.13
C ASN A 67 -2.22 -4.64 -51.61
N LYS A 68 -1.41 -3.76 -51.02
CA LYS A 68 -1.15 -3.74 -49.57
C LYS A 68 -2.39 -3.49 -48.71
N TRP A 69 -3.35 -2.72 -49.22
CA TRP A 69 -4.59 -2.46 -48.49
C TRP A 69 -5.48 -3.71 -48.42
N ALA A 70 -5.42 -4.59 -49.42
CA ALA A 70 -6.10 -5.87 -49.37
C ALA A 70 -5.48 -6.77 -48.30
N ARG A 71 -4.14 -6.84 -48.22
CA ARG A 71 -3.42 -7.58 -47.17
C ARG A 71 -3.75 -7.06 -45.78
N MET A 72 -3.66 -5.74 -45.59
CA MET A 72 -4.04 -5.09 -44.33
C MET A 72 -5.50 -5.35 -43.95
N PHE A 73 -6.42 -5.34 -44.92
CA PHE A 73 -7.84 -5.63 -44.65
C PHE A 73 -8.02 -7.08 -44.20
N VAL A 74 -7.33 -8.05 -44.82
CA VAL A 74 -7.35 -9.43 -44.34
C VAL A 74 -6.82 -9.49 -42.90
N GLY A 75 -5.73 -8.80 -42.58
CA GLY A 75 -5.23 -8.70 -41.21
C GLY A 75 -6.21 -8.01 -40.24
N ALA A 76 -7.02 -7.05 -40.69
CA ALA A 76 -8.00 -6.38 -39.84
C ALA A 76 -9.34 -7.15 -39.70
N ALA A 77 -9.61 -8.11 -40.60
CA ALA A 77 -10.94 -8.67 -40.77
C ALA A 77 -11.48 -9.36 -39.52
N GLY A 78 -10.68 -10.16 -38.82
CA GLY A 78 -11.08 -10.80 -37.57
C GLY A 78 -11.50 -9.77 -36.51
N MET A 79 -10.72 -8.70 -36.35
CA MET A 79 -11.02 -7.62 -35.40
C MET A 79 -12.26 -6.81 -35.78
N ILE A 80 -12.48 -6.55 -37.09
CA ILE A 80 -13.67 -5.85 -37.57
C ILE A 80 -14.93 -6.66 -37.21
N VAL A 81 -14.91 -7.97 -37.43
CA VAL A 81 -16.05 -8.84 -37.10
C VAL A 81 -16.25 -8.94 -35.59
N GLU A 82 -15.18 -9.07 -34.79
CA GLU A 82 -15.28 -9.04 -33.32
C GLU A 82 -15.91 -7.72 -32.82
N MET A 83 -15.47 -6.57 -33.33
CA MET A 83 -16.04 -5.27 -32.98
C MET A 83 -17.52 -5.15 -33.37
N PHE A 84 -17.91 -5.72 -34.51
CA PHE A 84 -19.31 -5.78 -34.92
C PHE A 84 -20.14 -6.65 -33.97
N VAL A 85 -19.64 -7.83 -33.59
CA VAL A 85 -20.28 -8.70 -32.59
C VAL A 85 -20.37 -7.99 -31.24
N ALA A 86 -19.31 -7.28 -30.81
CA ALA A 86 -19.30 -6.52 -29.56
C ALA A 86 -20.40 -5.45 -29.55
N ALA A 87 -20.61 -4.74 -30.67
CA ALA A 87 -21.67 -3.74 -30.80
C ALA A 87 -23.07 -4.37 -30.69
N ILE A 88 -23.30 -5.53 -31.32
CA ILE A 88 -24.56 -6.27 -31.20
C ILE A 88 -24.78 -6.72 -29.75
N CYS A 89 -23.76 -7.29 -29.10
CA CYS A 89 -23.83 -7.71 -27.71
C CYS A 89 -24.12 -6.53 -26.77
N ALA A 90 -23.52 -5.36 -27.01
CA ALA A 90 -23.76 -4.15 -26.24
C ALA A 90 -25.23 -3.69 -26.35
N ILE A 91 -25.78 -3.66 -27.57
CA ILE A 91 -27.18 -3.31 -27.81
C ILE A 91 -28.09 -4.32 -27.11
N ALA A 92 -27.86 -5.62 -27.32
CA ALA A 92 -28.66 -6.69 -26.71
C ALA A 92 -28.61 -6.66 -25.18
N TRP A 93 -27.44 -6.35 -24.60
CA TRP A 93 -27.24 -6.30 -23.15
C TRP A 93 -28.14 -5.26 -22.48
N VAL A 94 -28.36 -4.10 -23.11
CA VAL A 94 -29.24 -3.03 -22.59
C VAL A 94 -30.70 -3.48 -22.47
N TYR A 95 -31.14 -4.44 -23.29
CA TYR A 95 -32.53 -4.93 -23.29
C TYR A 95 -32.75 -6.17 -22.41
N VAL A 96 -31.70 -6.71 -21.78
CA VAL A 96 -31.80 -7.90 -20.93
C VAL A 96 -31.81 -7.50 -19.46
N ALA A 97 -32.68 -8.14 -18.67
CA ALA A 97 -32.80 -7.85 -17.25
C ALA A 97 -31.47 -8.11 -16.49
N PRO A 98 -31.04 -7.17 -15.63
CA PRO A 98 -29.82 -7.32 -14.85
C PRO A 98 -29.92 -8.51 -13.89
N GLY A 99 -28.80 -9.20 -13.68
CA GLY A 99 -28.73 -10.38 -12.81
C GLY A 99 -29.16 -11.70 -13.46
N THR A 100 -29.47 -11.72 -14.76
CA THR A 100 -29.69 -12.94 -15.53
C THR A 100 -28.39 -13.46 -16.14
N LEU A 101 -28.27 -14.79 -16.32
CA LEU A 101 -27.13 -15.41 -17.02
C LEU A 101 -26.92 -14.80 -18.42
N SER A 102 -28.01 -14.50 -19.13
CA SER A 102 -27.95 -13.89 -20.46
C SER A 102 -27.33 -12.49 -20.43
N SER A 103 -27.66 -11.66 -19.43
CA SER A 103 -27.01 -10.35 -19.22
C SER A 103 -25.51 -10.53 -18.99
N ASP A 104 -25.11 -11.46 -18.12
CA ASP A 104 -23.71 -11.68 -17.79
C ASP A 104 -22.90 -12.16 -19.01
N LEU A 105 -23.45 -13.07 -19.81
CA LEU A 105 -22.79 -13.58 -21.02
C LEU A 105 -22.68 -12.53 -22.12
N LEU A 106 -23.70 -11.68 -22.31
CA LEU A 106 -23.65 -10.59 -23.28
C LEU A 106 -22.61 -9.54 -22.88
N CYS A 107 -22.53 -9.20 -21.59
CA CYS A 107 -21.50 -8.32 -21.05
C CYS A 107 -20.10 -8.91 -21.27
N TYR A 108 -19.93 -10.20 -20.97
CA TYR A 108 -18.66 -10.91 -21.17
C TYR A 108 -18.25 -10.97 -22.65
N ALA A 109 -19.19 -11.28 -23.54
CA ALA A 109 -18.96 -11.32 -24.98
C ALA A 109 -18.57 -9.93 -25.52
N MET A 110 -19.29 -8.88 -25.10
CA MET A 110 -18.99 -7.50 -25.43
C MET A 110 -17.58 -7.12 -24.99
N ILE A 111 -17.18 -7.43 -23.75
CA ILE A 111 -15.84 -7.09 -23.24
C ILE A 111 -14.75 -7.84 -23.99
N ILE A 112 -14.89 -9.14 -24.23
CA ILE A 112 -13.87 -9.91 -24.96
C ILE A 112 -13.72 -9.41 -26.39
N ALA A 113 -14.84 -9.27 -27.11
CA ALA A 113 -14.81 -8.93 -28.53
C ALA A 113 -14.43 -7.45 -28.80
N SER A 114 -14.45 -6.60 -27.78
CA SER A 114 -13.99 -5.20 -27.89
C SER A 114 -12.64 -4.98 -27.20
N PHE A 115 -12.59 -5.04 -25.87
CA PHE A 115 -11.43 -4.66 -25.08
C PHE A 115 -10.23 -5.55 -25.41
N THR A 116 -10.41 -6.88 -25.43
CA THR A 116 -9.29 -7.79 -25.69
C THR A 116 -8.76 -7.62 -27.11
N THR A 117 -9.68 -7.51 -28.08
CA THR A 117 -9.37 -7.29 -29.49
C THR A 117 -8.59 -5.99 -29.72
N VAL A 118 -9.06 -4.87 -29.16
CA VAL A 118 -8.42 -3.56 -29.37
C VAL A 118 -7.10 -3.43 -28.60
N VAL A 119 -7.06 -3.86 -27.34
CA VAL A 119 -5.87 -3.66 -26.49
C VAL A 119 -4.75 -4.65 -26.79
N PHE A 120 -5.09 -5.91 -27.10
CA PHE A 120 -4.10 -6.97 -27.32
C PHE A 120 -3.93 -7.32 -28.80
N ASN A 121 -5.01 -7.60 -29.55
CA ASN A 121 -4.87 -8.04 -30.95
C ASN A 121 -4.44 -6.91 -31.89
N ALA A 122 -4.96 -5.69 -31.71
CA ALA A 122 -4.57 -4.54 -32.53
C ALA A 122 -3.17 -4.00 -32.19
N ASN A 123 -2.53 -4.50 -31.12
CA ASN A 123 -1.22 -4.05 -30.71
C ASN A 123 -0.11 -4.59 -31.65
N PRO A 124 0.63 -3.71 -32.37
CA PRO A 124 1.61 -4.16 -33.35
C PRO A 124 2.92 -4.70 -32.76
N LEU A 125 3.13 -4.55 -31.45
CA LEU A 125 4.40 -4.91 -30.80
C LEU A 125 4.53 -6.42 -30.50
N LEU A 126 3.41 -7.14 -30.49
CA LEU A 126 3.32 -8.60 -30.39
C LEU A 126 2.83 -9.19 -31.72
N ARG A 127 3.14 -10.46 -32.00
CA ARG A 127 2.75 -11.14 -33.24
C ARG A 127 1.27 -11.53 -33.25
N TYR A 128 0.41 -10.52 -33.18
CA TYR A 128 -1.03 -10.60 -33.40
C TYR A 128 -1.39 -9.86 -34.70
N ASP A 129 -2.68 -9.67 -34.96
CA ASP A 129 -3.18 -9.07 -36.21
C ASP A 129 -2.62 -7.67 -36.46
N GLY A 130 -2.54 -6.85 -35.42
CA GLY A 130 -1.95 -5.51 -35.50
C GLY A 130 -0.50 -5.52 -35.98
N TYR A 131 0.26 -6.57 -35.68
CA TYR A 131 1.64 -6.72 -36.18
C TYR A 131 1.65 -6.98 -37.68
N TYR A 132 0.79 -7.85 -38.17
CA TYR A 132 0.70 -8.14 -39.60
C TYR A 132 0.19 -6.92 -40.38
N MET A 133 -0.80 -6.19 -39.84
CA MET A 133 -1.24 -4.92 -40.41
C MET A 133 -0.11 -3.88 -40.49
N LEU A 134 0.70 -3.73 -39.43
CA LEU A 134 1.85 -2.82 -39.47
C LEU A 134 2.94 -3.31 -40.44
N SER A 135 3.19 -4.63 -40.48
CA SER A 135 4.13 -5.25 -41.41
C SER A 135 3.74 -5.00 -42.87
N ASP A 136 2.45 -5.10 -43.19
CA ASP A 136 1.91 -4.81 -44.52
C ASP A 136 1.89 -3.31 -44.84
N TYR A 137 1.57 -2.46 -43.87
CA TYR A 137 1.62 -1.00 -44.01
C TYR A 137 3.02 -0.50 -44.35
N LEU A 138 4.03 -1.03 -43.65
CA LEU A 138 5.44 -0.69 -43.86
C LEU A 138 6.06 -1.41 -45.06
N GLU A 139 5.37 -2.41 -45.61
CA GLU A 139 5.85 -3.28 -46.70
C GLU A 139 7.18 -3.98 -46.36
N ILE A 140 7.35 -4.32 -45.07
CA ILE A 140 8.52 -5.03 -44.54
C ILE A 140 8.09 -6.41 -44.06
N PRO A 141 8.18 -7.46 -44.90
CA PRO A 141 7.82 -8.80 -44.48
C PRO A 141 8.77 -9.26 -43.37
N ASN A 142 8.24 -10.01 -42.40
CA ASN A 142 8.97 -10.47 -41.22
C ASN A 142 9.60 -9.33 -40.41
N LEU A 143 8.86 -8.22 -40.24
CA LEU A 143 9.29 -7.01 -39.52
C LEU A 143 10.05 -7.30 -38.21
N GLN A 144 9.54 -8.19 -37.36
CA GLN A 144 10.18 -8.50 -36.09
C GLN A 144 11.54 -9.20 -36.24
N MET A 145 11.69 -10.11 -37.21
CA MET A 145 12.94 -10.81 -37.45
C MET A 145 13.98 -9.83 -38.02
N LYS A 146 13.62 -9.10 -39.08
CA LYS A 146 14.49 -8.09 -39.71
C LYS A 146 14.90 -7.00 -38.75
N SER A 147 13.99 -6.58 -37.87
CA SER A 147 14.26 -5.57 -36.85
C SER A 147 15.30 -6.05 -35.83
N ARG A 148 15.18 -7.30 -35.36
CA ARG A 148 16.18 -7.91 -34.46
C ARG A 148 17.53 -8.04 -35.13
N GLU A 149 17.57 -8.50 -36.38
CA GLU A 149 18.81 -8.60 -37.17
C GLU A 149 19.44 -7.23 -37.37
N TYR A 150 18.62 -6.19 -37.63
CA TYR A 150 19.09 -4.82 -37.80
C TYR A 150 19.69 -4.25 -36.52
N VAL A 151 19.01 -4.40 -35.37
CA VAL A 151 19.51 -3.94 -34.06
C VAL A 151 20.80 -4.68 -33.69
N LEU A 152 20.85 -6.01 -33.88
CA LEU A 152 22.05 -6.81 -33.66
C LEU A 152 23.19 -6.36 -34.60
N GLY A 153 22.87 -6.08 -35.86
CA GLY A 153 23.81 -5.55 -36.86
C GLY A 153 24.38 -4.19 -36.47
N LEU A 154 23.58 -3.30 -35.89
CA LEU A 154 24.04 -2.01 -35.37
C LEU A 154 25.02 -2.18 -34.19
N ILE A 155 24.74 -3.12 -33.29
CA ILE A 155 25.66 -3.49 -32.19
C ILE A 155 26.96 -4.03 -32.79
N LYS A 156 26.90 -4.99 -33.72
CA LYS A 156 28.09 -5.53 -34.41
C LYS A 156 28.90 -4.41 -35.09
N ARG A 157 28.23 -3.45 -35.74
CA ARG A 157 28.88 -2.35 -36.47
C ARG A 157 29.49 -1.30 -35.56
N HIS A 158 28.77 -0.79 -34.56
CA HIS A 158 29.23 0.34 -33.76
C HIS A 158 30.07 -0.11 -32.56
N VAL A 159 29.67 -1.21 -31.92
CA VAL A 159 30.35 -1.75 -30.74
C VAL A 159 31.55 -2.59 -31.18
N PHE A 160 31.31 -3.62 -32.00
CA PHE A 160 32.35 -4.56 -32.40
C PHE A 160 33.16 -4.12 -33.64
N ARG A 161 32.74 -3.05 -34.34
CA ARG A 161 33.37 -2.54 -35.58
C ARG A 161 33.51 -3.63 -36.65
N ILE A 162 32.50 -4.48 -36.77
CA ILE A 162 32.40 -5.51 -37.82
C ILE A 162 31.55 -4.93 -38.95
N LYS A 163 32.02 -5.05 -40.20
CA LYS A 163 31.24 -4.63 -41.36
C LYS A 163 30.13 -5.67 -41.58
N PRO A 164 28.84 -5.26 -41.66
CA PRO A 164 27.77 -6.20 -41.94
C PRO A 164 27.94 -6.79 -43.35
N LEU A 165 27.71 -8.09 -43.49
CA LEU A 165 27.79 -8.83 -44.76
C LEU A 165 26.61 -8.54 -45.71
N GLN A 166 25.50 -8.04 -45.19
CA GLN A 166 24.29 -7.75 -45.96
C GLN A 166 24.17 -6.27 -46.35
N PRO A 167 23.56 -5.95 -47.51
CA PRO A 167 23.26 -4.58 -47.90
C PRO A 167 22.37 -3.91 -46.85
N LEU A 168 22.69 -2.66 -46.50
CA LEU A 168 21.90 -1.91 -45.53
C LEU A 168 20.51 -1.57 -46.10
N PRO A 169 19.43 -1.70 -45.32
CA PRO A 169 18.11 -1.25 -45.74
C PRO A 169 18.08 0.24 -46.12
N PRO A 170 17.07 0.70 -46.88
CA PRO A 170 16.83 2.12 -47.11
C PRO A 170 16.79 2.95 -45.82
N PRO A 171 17.19 4.24 -45.84
CA PRO A 171 17.37 5.05 -44.63
C PRO A 171 16.08 5.18 -43.79
N MET A 172 14.91 5.30 -44.42
CA MET A 172 13.63 5.36 -43.70
C MET A 172 13.31 4.04 -42.98
N GLN A 173 13.53 2.90 -43.65
CA GLN A 173 13.29 1.58 -43.07
C GLN A 173 14.23 1.29 -41.88
N ARG A 174 15.44 1.88 -41.85
CA ARG A 174 16.36 1.75 -40.71
C ARG A 174 15.76 2.29 -39.42
N VAL A 175 15.15 3.48 -39.48
CA VAL A 175 14.51 4.09 -38.31
C VAL A 175 13.32 3.24 -37.87
N GLN A 176 12.48 2.81 -38.81
CA GLN A 176 11.33 1.94 -38.53
C GLN A 176 11.76 0.62 -37.86
N LEU A 177 12.77 -0.06 -38.42
CA LEU A 177 13.30 -1.32 -37.88
C LEU A 177 13.93 -1.12 -36.50
N PHE A 178 14.67 -0.04 -36.27
CA PHE A 178 15.27 0.25 -34.97
C PHE A 178 14.20 0.53 -33.91
N VAL A 179 13.30 1.47 -34.19
CA VAL A 179 12.24 1.89 -33.27
C VAL A 179 11.34 0.70 -32.94
N TYR A 180 10.89 -0.05 -33.95
CA TYR A 180 10.07 -1.25 -33.74
C TYR A 180 10.80 -2.28 -32.88
N GLY A 181 12.09 -2.50 -33.12
CA GLY A 181 12.86 -3.54 -32.41
C GLY A 181 13.02 -3.26 -30.93
N ILE A 182 13.31 -2.00 -30.59
CA ILE A 182 13.42 -1.56 -29.21
C ILE A 182 12.04 -1.60 -28.53
N LEU A 183 11.01 -1.00 -29.14
CA LEU A 183 9.66 -0.97 -28.58
C LEU A 183 9.07 -2.38 -28.41
N SER A 184 9.17 -3.25 -29.42
CA SER A 184 8.67 -4.64 -29.34
C SER A 184 9.39 -5.44 -28.26
N THR A 185 10.71 -5.25 -28.09
CA THR A 185 11.47 -5.95 -27.05
C THR A 185 11.08 -5.47 -25.65
N ILE A 186 10.98 -4.16 -25.43
CA ILE A 186 10.55 -3.59 -24.14
C ILE A 186 9.14 -4.08 -23.81
N TYR A 187 8.20 -3.95 -24.75
CA TYR A 187 6.82 -4.33 -24.54
C TYR A 187 6.66 -5.83 -24.25
N ARG A 188 7.39 -6.69 -24.96
CA ARG A 188 7.38 -8.15 -24.70
C ARG A 188 7.87 -8.51 -23.30
N VAL A 189 8.97 -7.90 -22.86
CA VAL A 189 9.52 -8.14 -21.51
C VAL A 189 8.55 -7.62 -20.46
N PHE A 190 7.99 -6.43 -20.68
CA PHE A 190 6.99 -5.84 -19.79
C PHE A 190 5.74 -6.73 -19.64
N VAL A 191 5.10 -7.12 -20.75
CA VAL A 191 3.92 -7.98 -20.73
C VAL A 191 4.26 -9.35 -20.14
N GLY A 192 5.41 -9.91 -20.47
CA GLY A 192 5.85 -11.18 -19.91
C GLY A 192 6.00 -11.13 -18.38
N ILE A 193 6.66 -10.10 -17.85
CA ILE A 193 6.78 -9.87 -16.40
C ILE A 193 5.40 -9.67 -15.78
N MET A 194 4.53 -8.88 -16.40
CA MET A 194 3.18 -8.63 -15.92
C MET A 194 2.36 -9.92 -15.81
N ILE A 195 2.39 -10.78 -16.84
CA ILE A 195 1.71 -12.09 -16.84
C ILE A 195 2.29 -12.97 -15.73
N ILE A 196 3.61 -13.04 -15.58
CA ILE A 196 4.25 -13.84 -14.52
C ILE A 196 3.76 -13.37 -13.14
N LEU A 197 3.76 -12.06 -12.87
CA LEU A 197 3.32 -11.49 -11.59
C LEU A 197 1.83 -11.75 -11.34
N MET A 198 0.99 -11.54 -12.35
CA MET A 198 -0.46 -11.81 -12.28
C MET A 198 -0.75 -13.29 -12.02
N VAL A 199 -0.06 -14.21 -12.72
CA VAL A 199 -0.21 -15.65 -12.50
C VAL A 199 0.32 -16.04 -11.14
N THR A 200 1.43 -15.46 -10.68
CA THR A 200 1.97 -15.73 -9.33
C THR A 200 0.97 -15.36 -8.24
N TRP A 201 0.19 -14.30 -8.46
CA TRP A 201 -0.86 -13.90 -7.53
C TRP A 201 -2.04 -14.89 -7.49
N GLN A 202 -2.41 -15.49 -8.62
CA GLN A 202 -3.55 -16.42 -8.69
C GLN A 202 -3.18 -17.89 -8.44
N VAL A 203 -2.05 -18.33 -8.99
CA VAL A 203 -1.52 -19.70 -8.95
C VAL A 203 0.00 -19.62 -8.71
N PRO A 204 0.45 -19.50 -7.44
CA PRO A 204 1.85 -19.21 -7.11
C PRO A 204 2.86 -20.20 -7.70
N ILE A 205 2.55 -21.50 -7.67
CA ILE A 205 3.45 -22.55 -8.18
C ILE A 205 3.70 -22.36 -9.68
N LEU A 206 2.63 -22.15 -10.46
CA LEU A 206 2.74 -21.92 -11.90
C LEU A 206 3.47 -20.60 -12.18
N GLY A 207 3.23 -19.57 -11.39
CA GLY A 207 3.93 -18.29 -11.48
C GLY A 207 5.45 -18.43 -11.29
N VAL A 208 5.90 -19.20 -10.30
CA VAL A 208 7.32 -19.48 -10.06
C VAL A 208 7.94 -20.27 -11.22
N LEU A 209 7.25 -21.30 -11.72
CA LEU A 209 7.73 -22.06 -12.89
C LEU A 209 7.88 -21.17 -14.13
N MET A 210 6.90 -20.29 -14.38
CA MET A 210 6.96 -19.31 -15.46
C MET A 210 8.06 -18.28 -15.24
N ALA A 211 8.29 -17.83 -14.00
CA ALA A 211 9.36 -16.91 -13.65
C ALA A 211 10.75 -17.52 -13.92
N ILE A 212 10.96 -18.79 -13.57
CA ILE A 212 12.19 -19.53 -13.88
C ILE A 212 12.36 -19.65 -15.40
N GLY A 213 11.31 -20.03 -16.13
CA GLY A 213 11.34 -20.09 -17.60
C GLY A 213 11.63 -18.73 -18.24
N GLY A 214 11.04 -17.65 -17.73
CA GLY A 214 11.30 -16.27 -18.15
C GLY A 214 12.75 -15.85 -17.89
N LEU A 215 13.29 -16.16 -16.70
CA LEU A 215 14.68 -15.92 -16.35
C LEU A 215 15.64 -16.66 -17.30
N ILE A 216 15.37 -17.93 -17.57
CA ILE A 216 16.18 -18.72 -18.51
C ILE A 216 16.12 -18.09 -19.91
N THR A 217 14.95 -17.77 -20.42
CA THR A 217 14.77 -17.30 -21.81
C THR A 217 15.21 -15.85 -22.02
N TRP A 218 15.07 -14.95 -21.05
CA TRP A 218 15.40 -13.53 -21.18
C TRP A 218 16.78 -13.16 -20.64
N LEU A 219 17.34 -13.94 -19.71
CA LEU A 219 18.67 -13.69 -19.16
C LEU A 219 19.68 -14.75 -19.61
N VAL A 220 19.44 -16.02 -19.28
CA VAL A 220 20.44 -17.10 -19.48
C VAL A 220 20.70 -17.34 -20.97
N VAL A 221 19.66 -17.51 -21.79
CA VAL A 221 19.79 -17.79 -23.22
C VAL A 221 20.53 -16.67 -23.97
N PRO A 222 20.20 -15.38 -23.81
CA PRO A 222 20.98 -14.30 -24.43
C PRO A 222 22.43 -14.26 -23.98
N VAL A 223 22.72 -14.50 -22.70
CA VAL A 223 24.09 -14.54 -22.17
C VAL A 223 24.88 -15.70 -22.78
N VAL A 224 24.30 -16.91 -22.83
CA VAL A 224 24.92 -18.08 -23.46
C VAL A 224 25.15 -17.85 -24.94
N LYS A 225 24.17 -17.28 -25.67
CA LYS A 225 24.32 -16.94 -27.08
C LYS A 225 25.41 -15.90 -27.31
N LEU A 226 25.49 -14.89 -26.45
CA LEU A 226 26.55 -13.87 -26.51
C LEU A 226 27.92 -14.51 -26.25
N PHE A 227 28.04 -15.35 -25.22
CA PHE A 227 29.28 -16.07 -24.93
C PHE A 227 29.70 -16.97 -26.10
N LYS A 228 28.77 -17.74 -26.67
CA LYS A 228 29.00 -18.57 -27.86
C LYS A 228 29.46 -17.73 -29.05
N TYR A 229 28.81 -16.58 -29.29
CA TYR A 229 29.18 -15.65 -30.37
C TYR A 229 30.58 -15.04 -30.16
N LEU A 230 30.94 -14.70 -28.92
CA LEU A 230 32.25 -14.14 -28.58
C LEU A 230 33.39 -15.16 -28.66
N THR A 231 33.10 -16.46 -28.48
CA THR A 231 34.10 -17.54 -28.41
C THR A 231 34.25 -18.32 -29.70
N ILE A 232 33.15 -18.72 -30.34
CA ILE A 232 33.13 -19.66 -31.46
C ILE A 232 33.09 -18.96 -32.81
N GLU A 233 32.42 -17.80 -32.92
CA GLU A 233 32.11 -17.25 -34.24
C GLU A 233 33.37 -16.80 -35.01
N PRO A 234 33.54 -17.25 -36.26
CA PRO A 234 34.73 -16.92 -37.05
C PRO A 234 34.77 -15.46 -37.50
N GLU A 235 33.63 -14.77 -37.56
CA GLU A 235 33.52 -13.33 -37.88
C GLU A 235 34.37 -12.44 -36.95
N LEU A 236 34.66 -12.92 -35.73
CA LEU A 236 35.36 -12.16 -34.70
C LEU A 236 36.88 -12.34 -34.71
N HIS A 237 37.46 -13.29 -35.47
CA HIS A 237 38.86 -13.74 -35.32
C HIS A 237 39.92 -12.64 -35.19
N ARG A 238 39.77 -11.49 -35.86
CA ARG A 238 40.69 -10.34 -35.79
C ARG A 238 40.41 -9.33 -34.67
N LYS A 239 39.22 -9.34 -34.05
CA LYS A 239 38.76 -8.33 -33.06
C LYS A 239 38.22 -8.93 -31.76
N ARG A 240 38.41 -10.24 -31.51
CA ARG A 240 37.94 -10.97 -30.31
C ARG A 240 38.25 -10.25 -29.00
N GLY A 241 39.49 -9.82 -28.80
CA GLY A 241 39.92 -9.16 -27.56
C GLY A 241 39.13 -7.89 -27.23
N ARG A 242 38.78 -7.08 -28.24
CA ARG A 242 37.99 -5.85 -28.05
C ARG A 242 36.52 -6.13 -27.76
N ALA A 243 35.94 -7.13 -28.43
CA ALA A 243 34.55 -7.53 -28.17
C ALA A 243 34.40 -8.10 -26.75
N TRP A 244 35.37 -8.90 -26.32
CA TRP A 244 35.48 -9.37 -24.93
C TRP A 244 35.67 -8.23 -23.94
N ALA A 245 36.62 -7.33 -24.17
CA ALA A 245 36.89 -6.20 -23.28
C ALA A 245 35.65 -5.30 -23.11
N PHE A 246 34.92 -4.99 -24.18
CA PHE A 246 33.70 -4.20 -24.09
C PHE A 246 32.58 -4.94 -23.36
N SER A 247 32.36 -6.23 -23.68
CA SER A 247 31.31 -7.03 -23.04
C SER A 247 31.59 -7.22 -21.55
N ALA A 248 32.85 -7.46 -21.19
CA ALA A 248 33.31 -7.52 -19.81
C ALA A 248 33.15 -6.17 -19.11
N ALA A 249 33.54 -5.05 -19.73
CA ALA A 249 33.37 -3.72 -19.15
C ALA A 249 31.90 -3.38 -18.88
N VAL A 250 30.98 -3.72 -19.79
CA VAL A 250 29.53 -3.54 -19.59
C VAL A 250 29.02 -4.42 -18.46
N ALA A 251 29.42 -5.69 -18.42
CA ALA A 251 29.05 -6.60 -17.34
C ALA A 251 29.57 -6.11 -15.98
N THR A 252 30.84 -5.70 -15.91
CA THR A 252 31.45 -5.12 -14.71
C THR A 252 30.73 -3.83 -14.30
N ALA A 253 30.42 -2.93 -15.23
CA ALA A 253 29.68 -1.71 -14.93
C ALA A 253 28.28 -2.01 -14.36
N ALA A 254 27.57 -3.01 -14.90
CA ALA A 254 26.28 -3.44 -14.37
C ALA A 254 26.41 -4.04 -12.96
N VAL A 255 27.40 -4.89 -12.72
CA VAL A 255 27.68 -5.47 -11.39
C VAL A 255 28.04 -4.38 -10.38
N VAL A 256 28.85 -3.39 -10.77
CA VAL A 256 29.21 -2.26 -9.91
C VAL A 256 27.99 -1.39 -9.59
N LEU A 257 27.20 -1.04 -10.62
CA LEU A 257 26.00 -0.23 -10.47
C LEU A 257 24.98 -0.88 -9.52
N ILE A 258 24.73 -2.18 -9.68
CA ILE A 258 23.68 -2.90 -8.93
C ILE A 258 24.20 -3.40 -7.58
N GLY A 259 25.46 -3.81 -7.51
CA GLY A 259 26.04 -4.53 -6.37
C GLY A 259 26.88 -3.67 -5.42
N LEU A 260 27.53 -2.60 -5.91
CA LEU A 260 28.45 -1.81 -5.10
C LEU A 260 27.95 -0.39 -4.81
N ILE A 261 27.27 0.27 -5.75
CA ILE A 261 26.81 1.64 -5.54
C ILE A 261 25.64 1.65 -4.54
N PRO A 262 25.76 2.34 -3.39
CA PRO A 262 24.72 2.35 -2.38
C PRO A 262 23.62 3.36 -2.76
N PHE A 263 22.38 2.87 -2.85
CA PHE A 263 21.21 3.70 -3.15
C PHE A 263 20.42 4.04 -1.88
N PRO A 264 19.68 5.18 -1.85
CA PRO A 264 18.81 5.53 -0.74
C PRO A 264 17.78 4.41 -0.49
N ASN A 265 17.59 4.07 0.78
CA ASN A 265 16.56 3.13 1.23
C ASN A 265 15.68 3.83 2.27
N SER A 266 14.39 3.49 2.32
CA SER A 266 13.48 4.05 3.31
C SER A 266 12.36 3.07 3.62
N ILE A 267 11.92 3.06 4.87
CA ILE A 267 10.70 2.38 5.30
C ILE A 267 9.60 3.41 5.54
N TYR A 268 8.36 2.95 5.44
CA TYR A 268 7.19 3.80 5.61
C TYR A 268 6.34 3.19 6.72
N GLY A 269 6.00 4.00 7.72
CA GLY A 269 5.00 3.69 8.72
C GLY A 269 3.81 4.59 8.55
N THR A 270 2.62 4.07 8.79
CA THR A 270 1.39 4.88 8.89
C THR A 270 0.98 4.94 10.34
N GLY A 271 0.56 6.12 10.79
CA GLY A 271 0.29 6.38 12.20
C GLY A 271 -0.72 7.48 12.43
N ILE A 272 -0.98 7.72 13.71
CA ILE A 272 -1.86 8.79 14.18
C ILE A 272 -1.04 9.78 15.01
N VAL A 273 -1.40 11.05 14.91
CA VAL A 273 -0.85 12.13 15.72
C VAL A 273 -1.57 12.16 17.07
N GLU A 274 -0.84 12.05 18.17
CA GLU A 274 -1.35 12.19 19.54
C GLU A 274 -0.59 13.30 20.28
N PRO A 275 -1.13 13.89 21.35
CA PRO A 275 -0.37 14.77 22.23
C PRO A 275 0.74 13.96 22.91
N ALA A 276 1.98 14.49 22.94
CA ALA A 276 3.09 13.81 23.60
C ALA A 276 2.88 13.71 25.12
N ASN A 277 2.18 14.70 25.70
CA ASN A 277 1.80 14.72 27.10
C ASN A 277 0.30 14.97 27.23
N LYS A 278 -0.41 14.02 27.83
CA LYS A 278 -1.84 14.12 28.14
C LYS A 278 -2.12 13.56 29.52
N TYR A 279 -3.06 14.17 30.23
CA TYR A 279 -3.47 13.75 31.56
C TYR A 279 -4.98 13.53 31.56
N VAL A 280 -5.39 12.30 31.89
CA VAL A 280 -6.81 11.95 32.06
C VAL A 280 -7.20 12.32 33.49
N LEU A 281 -8.20 13.18 33.62
CA LEU A 281 -8.73 13.68 34.88
C LEU A 281 -9.85 12.78 35.35
N ASN A 282 -9.62 12.14 36.49
CA ASN A 282 -10.62 11.34 37.17
C ASN A 282 -11.09 12.07 38.43
N ALA A 283 -12.35 11.88 38.81
CA ALA A 283 -12.88 12.42 40.05
C ALA A 283 -12.17 11.78 41.27
N GLU A 284 -11.56 12.59 42.14
CA GLU A 284 -10.82 12.09 43.30
C GLU A 284 -11.74 11.79 44.51
N SER A 285 -12.86 12.51 44.61
CA SER A 285 -13.90 12.36 45.63
C SER A 285 -15.28 12.29 44.97
N PRO A 286 -16.22 11.49 45.49
CA PRO A 286 -17.58 11.46 44.97
C PRO A 286 -18.33 12.77 45.30
N GLY A 287 -19.26 13.18 44.45
CA GLY A 287 -20.06 14.38 44.68
C GLY A 287 -20.97 14.76 43.51
N TRP A 288 -21.83 15.75 43.73
CA TRP A 288 -22.70 16.31 42.70
C TRP A 288 -22.00 17.46 41.98
N VAL A 289 -21.97 17.45 40.65
CA VAL A 289 -21.38 18.55 39.87
C VAL A 289 -22.26 19.79 40.03
N LYS A 290 -21.74 20.79 40.74
CA LYS A 290 -22.44 22.04 41.06
C LYS A 290 -22.27 23.07 39.95
N GLN A 291 -21.05 23.20 39.46
CA GLN A 291 -20.70 24.22 38.48
C GLN A 291 -19.59 23.72 37.56
N ILE A 292 -19.71 24.04 36.28
CA ILE A 292 -18.66 23.88 35.29
C ILE A 292 -18.09 25.27 35.01
N VAL A 293 -16.76 25.41 35.09
CA VAL A 293 -16.06 26.68 34.93
C VAL A 293 -15.37 26.77 33.56
N ALA A 294 -14.79 25.66 33.09
CA ALA A 294 -14.10 25.59 31.81
C ALA A 294 -15.00 25.05 30.68
N THR A 295 -14.67 25.38 29.44
CA THR A 295 -15.36 24.87 28.24
C THR A 295 -14.47 23.91 27.45
N ASP A 296 -15.10 22.97 26.73
CA ASP A 296 -14.39 22.08 25.80
C ASP A 296 -13.54 22.88 24.79
N GLY A 297 -12.32 22.44 24.55
CA GLY A 297 -11.36 23.13 23.68
C GLY A 297 -10.66 24.36 24.29
N GLN A 298 -10.97 24.76 25.52
CA GLN A 298 -10.30 25.89 26.18
C GLN A 298 -8.84 25.57 26.52
N VAL A 299 -7.94 26.53 26.33
CA VAL A 299 -6.55 26.45 26.79
C VAL A 299 -6.50 26.83 28.27
N LEU A 300 -6.02 25.90 29.10
CA LEU A 300 -5.91 26.00 30.54
C LEU A 300 -4.44 26.03 30.96
N ARG A 301 -4.17 26.75 32.04
CA ARG A 301 -2.91 26.69 32.78
C ARG A 301 -3.05 25.75 33.97
N LYS A 302 -1.93 25.21 34.42
CA LYS A 302 -1.86 24.39 35.62
C LYS A 302 -2.47 25.13 36.81
N GLY A 303 -3.46 24.52 37.44
CA GLY A 303 -4.23 25.06 38.56
C GLY A 303 -5.55 25.71 38.19
N ASP A 304 -5.85 25.91 36.89
CA ASP A 304 -7.14 26.45 36.47
C ASP A 304 -8.27 25.48 36.83
N VAL A 305 -9.37 26.02 37.35
CA VAL A 305 -10.54 25.24 37.77
C VAL A 305 -11.34 24.82 36.54
N ILE A 306 -11.63 23.53 36.44
CA ILE A 306 -12.42 22.94 35.36
C ILE A 306 -13.88 22.84 35.78
N LEU A 307 -14.13 22.24 36.94
CA LEU A 307 -15.46 22.11 37.54
C LEU A 307 -15.37 21.99 39.06
N VAL A 308 -16.49 22.27 39.70
CA VAL A 308 -16.67 22.22 41.15
C VAL A 308 -17.80 21.26 41.48
N CYS A 309 -17.51 20.27 42.31
CA CYS A 309 -18.47 19.36 42.90
C CYS A 309 -18.90 19.83 44.29
N ASP A 310 -20.06 19.38 44.73
CA ASP A 310 -20.62 19.60 46.05
C ASP A 310 -20.98 18.27 46.70
N ASP A 311 -20.67 18.16 47.98
CA ASP A 311 -21.08 17.03 48.81
C ASP A 311 -21.72 17.59 50.09
N PRO A 312 -23.07 17.65 50.13
CA PRO A 312 -23.80 18.14 51.29
C PRO A 312 -23.50 17.35 52.58
N GLU A 313 -23.18 16.06 52.46
CA GLU A 313 -22.86 15.20 53.61
C GLU A 313 -21.48 15.55 54.17
N LEU A 314 -20.48 15.75 53.30
CA LEU A 314 -19.15 16.21 53.70
C LEU A 314 -19.19 17.61 54.35
N GLU A 315 -19.98 18.54 53.82
CA GLU A 315 -20.17 19.84 54.44
C GLU A 315 -20.79 19.74 55.85
N SER A 316 -21.80 18.88 56.00
CA SER A 316 -22.43 18.60 57.30
C SER A 316 -21.40 18.02 58.28
N ARG A 317 -20.58 17.07 57.81
CA ARG A 317 -19.55 16.43 58.62
C ARG A 317 -18.47 17.41 59.08
N ILE A 318 -18.03 18.33 58.22
CA ILE A 318 -17.08 19.40 58.58
C ILE A 318 -17.68 20.29 59.68
N ARG A 319 -18.95 20.70 59.56
CA ARG A 319 -19.63 21.51 60.59
C ARG A 319 -19.74 20.76 61.92
N GLU A 320 -20.05 19.46 61.87
CA GLU A 320 -20.13 18.59 63.05
C GLU A 320 -18.76 18.48 63.75
N LEU A 321 -17.69 18.21 63.01
CA LEU A 321 -16.33 18.08 63.55
C LEU A 321 -15.86 19.40 64.18
N GLN A 322 -16.12 20.53 63.53
CA GLN A 322 -15.82 21.85 64.10
C GLN A 322 -16.59 22.10 65.41
N ALA A 323 -17.84 21.65 65.52
CA ALA A 323 -18.61 21.75 66.76
C ALA A 323 -18.06 20.84 67.87
N ARG A 324 -17.64 19.61 67.52
CA ARG A 324 -17.00 18.66 68.46
C ARG A 324 -15.65 19.18 68.97
N ILE A 325 -14.83 19.79 68.11
CA ILE A 325 -13.58 20.42 68.52
C ILE A 325 -13.86 21.56 69.51
N ARG A 326 -14.83 22.44 69.21
CA ARG A 326 -15.24 23.51 70.14
C ARG A 326 -15.70 22.97 71.49
N SER A 327 -16.49 21.90 71.52
CA SER A 327 -16.98 21.33 72.78
C SER A 327 -15.85 20.71 73.62
N VAL A 328 -14.90 20.00 72.99
CA VAL A 328 -13.73 19.43 73.66
C VAL A 328 -12.79 20.53 74.18
N GLN A 329 -12.61 21.61 73.43
CA GLN A 329 -11.83 22.78 73.87
C GLN A 329 -12.41 23.43 75.13
N LEU A 330 -13.74 23.57 75.21
CA LEU A 330 -14.40 24.07 76.42
C LEU A 330 -14.20 23.12 77.63
N LEU A 331 -14.25 21.80 77.41
CA LEU A 331 -13.96 20.81 78.45
C LEU A 331 -12.50 20.88 78.92
N LYS A 332 -11.56 21.12 77.99
CA LYS A 332 -10.14 21.32 78.30
C LYS A 332 -9.90 22.56 79.17
N THR A 333 -10.61 23.65 78.90
CA THR A 333 -10.54 24.88 79.73
C THR A 333 -11.15 24.67 81.12
N ARG A 334 -12.19 23.82 81.22
CA ARG A 334 -12.88 23.53 82.50
C ARG A 334 -12.14 22.51 83.37
N ALA A 335 -11.43 21.56 82.78
CA ALA A 335 -10.52 20.66 83.48
C ALA A 335 -9.31 21.48 83.98
N GLY A 336 -9.38 21.97 85.22
CA GLY A 336 -8.32 22.76 85.85
C GLY A 336 -6.97 22.02 85.93
N LEU A 337 -5.94 22.72 86.42
CA LEU A 337 -4.54 22.26 86.52
C LEU A 337 -4.31 20.96 87.35
N SER A 338 -5.33 20.46 88.04
CA SER A 338 -5.18 19.45 89.09
C SER A 338 -5.28 17.99 88.62
N ASP A 339 -5.84 17.71 87.44
CA ASP A 339 -6.05 16.34 86.94
C ASP A 339 -5.39 16.13 85.56
N MET A 340 -4.09 15.82 85.60
CA MET A 340 -3.26 15.60 84.41
C MET A 340 -3.76 14.44 83.54
N ALA A 341 -4.39 13.42 84.14
CA ALA A 341 -4.91 12.27 83.42
C ALA A 341 -6.15 12.63 82.60
N GLN A 342 -7.09 13.41 83.18
CA GLN A 342 -8.25 13.90 82.44
C GLN A 342 -7.86 14.86 81.32
N ARG A 343 -6.89 15.74 81.55
CA ARG A 343 -6.39 16.66 80.52
C ARG A 343 -5.77 15.93 79.34
N TYR A 344 -4.97 14.89 79.60
CA TYR A 344 -4.37 14.06 78.56
C TYR A 344 -5.43 13.37 77.68
N ILE A 345 -6.51 12.85 78.27
CA ILE A 345 -7.62 12.24 77.52
C ILE A 345 -8.35 13.27 76.64
N VAL A 346 -8.58 14.47 77.14
CA VAL A 346 -9.23 15.56 76.40
C VAL A 346 -8.34 16.05 75.26
N GLU A 347 -7.03 16.21 75.49
CA GLU A 347 -6.05 16.57 74.46
C GLU A 347 -5.94 15.51 73.36
N TYR A 348 -5.96 14.23 73.73
CA TYR A 348 -5.98 13.14 72.76
C TYR A 348 -7.24 13.17 71.88
N ARG A 349 -8.42 13.45 72.47
CA ARG A 349 -9.69 13.59 71.72
C ARG A 349 -9.70 14.82 70.82
N GLU A 350 -9.17 15.94 71.29
CA GLU A 350 -9.02 17.16 70.48
C GLU A 350 -8.18 16.86 69.25
N LYS A 351 -7.02 16.24 69.44
CA LYS A 351 -6.13 15.85 68.35
C LYS A 351 -6.80 14.89 67.35
N ALA A 352 -7.52 13.89 67.83
CA ALA A 352 -8.24 12.94 66.96
C ALA A 352 -9.32 13.64 66.11
N TYR A 353 -10.05 14.61 66.68
CA TYR A 353 -11.03 15.38 65.89
C TYR A 353 -10.38 16.38 64.95
N GLN A 354 -9.22 16.93 65.31
CA GLN A 354 -8.41 17.77 64.43
C GLN A 354 -7.97 17.00 63.19
N GLU A 355 -7.42 15.80 63.37
CA GLU A 355 -6.99 14.92 62.27
C GLU A 355 -8.17 14.57 61.34
N GLN A 356 -9.35 14.27 61.90
CA GLN A 356 -10.56 14.02 61.10
C GLN A 356 -11.04 15.27 60.34
N LEU A 357 -10.92 16.46 60.93
CA LEU A 357 -11.27 17.71 60.26
C LEU A 357 -10.30 18.00 59.11
N ASP A 358 -9.00 17.79 59.32
CA ASP A 358 -7.99 17.97 58.29
C ASP A 358 -8.20 17.02 57.10
N GLU A 359 -8.57 15.76 57.38
CA GLU A 359 -8.96 14.79 56.35
C GLU A 359 -10.23 15.23 55.59
N ALA A 360 -11.26 15.68 56.30
CA ALA A 360 -12.49 16.17 55.67
C ALA A 360 -12.25 17.44 54.81
N LEU A 361 -11.37 18.33 55.26
CA LEU A 361 -10.95 19.52 54.50
C LEU A 361 -10.05 19.17 53.30
N ALA A 362 -9.26 18.10 53.39
CA ALA A 362 -8.52 17.57 52.23
C ALA A 362 -9.50 17.05 51.16
N ARG A 363 -10.46 16.21 51.54
CA ARG A 363 -11.52 15.73 50.62
C ARG A 363 -12.35 16.87 50.03
N LYS A 364 -12.60 17.94 50.80
CA LYS A 364 -13.30 19.13 50.28
C LYS A 364 -12.50 19.82 49.16
N ARG A 365 -11.16 19.81 49.22
CA ARG A 365 -10.31 20.35 48.14
C ARG A 365 -10.37 19.47 46.89
N GLU A 366 -10.47 18.16 47.06
CA GLU A 366 -10.61 17.17 45.97
C GLU A 366 -11.94 17.31 45.19
N LEU A 367 -12.97 17.95 45.77
CA LEU A 367 -14.22 18.29 45.07
C LEU A 367 -14.03 19.37 44.00
N THR A 368 -12.90 20.08 43.99
CA THR A 368 -12.57 21.05 42.94
C THR A 368 -11.55 20.43 41.99
N ILE A 369 -11.99 20.11 40.77
CA ILE A 369 -11.12 19.51 39.76
C ILE A 369 -10.40 20.63 39.01
N VAL A 370 -9.07 20.60 39.04
CA VAL A 370 -8.18 21.59 38.41
C VAL A 370 -7.30 20.94 37.34
N ALA A 371 -6.81 21.76 36.41
CA ALA A 371 -5.86 21.31 35.40
C ALA A 371 -4.48 20.99 36.02
N PRO A 372 -3.91 19.78 35.84
CA PRO A 372 -2.63 19.38 36.43
C PRO A 372 -1.42 19.84 35.60
N ILE A 373 -1.64 20.16 34.33
CA ILE A 373 -0.65 20.61 33.35
C ILE A 373 -1.22 21.76 32.52
N ASP A 374 -0.35 22.51 31.87
CA ASP A 374 -0.74 23.48 30.85
C ASP A 374 -1.15 22.72 29.58
N GLY A 375 -2.29 23.09 28.99
CA GLY A 375 -2.78 22.38 27.80
C GLY A 375 -4.20 22.76 27.41
N GLN A 376 -4.71 22.09 26.39
CA GLN A 376 -6.08 22.23 25.93
C GLN A 376 -6.98 21.18 26.61
N LEU A 377 -8.15 21.60 27.06
CA LEU A 377 -9.18 20.71 27.61
C LEU A 377 -9.90 19.96 26.48
N ILE A 378 -9.98 18.64 26.60
CA ILE A 378 -10.72 17.74 25.72
C ILE A 378 -11.79 17.07 26.57
N ALA A 379 -13.02 17.56 26.49
CA ALA A 379 -14.16 17.12 27.27
C ALA A 379 -15.49 17.42 26.54
N PRO A 380 -15.82 16.69 25.46
CA PRO A 380 -17.00 16.98 24.63
C PRO A 380 -18.32 16.86 25.40
N GLU A 381 -18.38 15.98 26.41
CA GLU A 381 -19.57 15.77 27.25
C GLU A 381 -19.58 16.61 28.53
N LEU A 382 -18.62 17.52 28.73
CA LEU A 382 -18.47 18.27 29.97
C LEU A 382 -19.76 18.97 30.40
N HIS A 383 -20.44 19.63 29.46
CA HIS A 383 -21.69 20.34 29.68
C HIS A 383 -22.83 19.44 30.19
N ASN A 384 -22.80 18.13 29.88
CA ASN A 384 -23.82 17.17 30.31
C ASN A 384 -23.62 16.68 31.75
N LEU A 385 -22.49 17.04 32.37
CA LEU A 385 -22.18 16.62 33.73
C LEU A 385 -22.83 17.53 34.79
N ILE A 386 -23.32 18.72 34.43
CA ILE A 386 -23.92 19.62 35.41
C ILE A 386 -25.14 18.98 36.09
N GLY A 387 -25.17 19.02 37.43
CA GLY A 387 -26.21 18.38 38.22
C GLY A 387 -26.15 16.85 38.28
N ARG A 388 -25.14 16.21 37.68
CA ARG A 388 -24.94 14.76 37.77
C ARG A 388 -24.10 14.40 38.99
N TYR A 389 -24.37 13.23 39.56
CA TYR A 389 -23.52 12.63 40.59
C TYR A 389 -22.37 11.88 39.92
N ILE A 390 -21.14 12.11 40.39
CA ILE A 390 -19.93 11.42 39.90
C ILE A 390 -19.29 10.64 41.04
N ASP A 391 -18.88 9.41 40.75
CA ASP A 391 -18.18 8.54 41.70
C ASP A 391 -16.67 8.77 41.64
N LYS A 392 -15.98 8.39 42.72
CA LYS A 392 -14.52 8.38 42.73
C LYS A 392 -13.98 7.47 41.61
N GLY A 393 -13.06 8.01 40.82
CA GLY A 393 -12.41 7.31 39.70
C GLY A 393 -13.12 7.47 38.36
N THR A 394 -14.29 8.12 38.30
CA THR A 394 -14.95 8.43 37.02
C THR A 394 -14.11 9.41 36.20
N GLU A 395 -13.82 9.08 34.95
CA GLU A 395 -13.15 9.97 34.00
C GLU A 395 -14.07 11.16 33.65
N VAL A 396 -13.53 12.37 33.80
CA VAL A 396 -14.29 13.62 33.61
C VAL A 396 -13.84 14.36 32.35
N ALA A 397 -12.53 14.46 32.16
CA ALA A 397 -11.94 15.23 31.06
C ALA A 397 -10.50 14.81 30.81
N THR A 398 -9.94 15.16 29.66
CA THR A 398 -8.50 15.02 29.40
C THR A 398 -7.89 16.40 29.14
N VAL A 399 -6.74 16.69 29.74
CA VAL A 399 -5.94 17.89 29.41
C VAL A 399 -4.71 17.46 28.62
N ALA A 400 -4.50 18.05 27.44
CA ALA A 400 -3.44 17.67 26.53
C ALA A 400 -2.55 18.86 26.14
N ALA A 401 -1.23 18.68 26.21
CA ALA A 401 -0.28 19.69 25.75
C ALA A 401 -0.20 19.65 24.20
N MET A 402 -0.55 20.76 23.54
CA MET A 402 -0.58 20.85 22.08
C MET A 402 0.75 21.30 21.45
N SER A 403 1.71 21.75 22.26
CA SER A 403 3.02 22.23 21.81
C SER A 403 3.92 21.14 21.24
N ASP A 404 3.81 19.93 21.79
CA ASP A 404 4.59 18.76 21.39
C ASP A 404 3.66 17.60 21.08
N LEU A 405 3.72 17.15 19.83
CA LEU A 405 2.92 16.04 19.33
C LEU A 405 3.81 14.82 19.10
N LEU A 406 3.18 13.66 19.14
CA LEU A 406 3.80 12.36 18.94
C LEU A 406 3.05 11.62 17.85
N VAL A 407 3.73 11.27 16.77
CA VAL A 407 3.20 10.37 15.75
C VAL A 407 3.51 8.94 16.16
N ARG A 408 2.46 8.15 16.41
CA ARG A 408 2.57 6.71 16.70
C ARG A 408 2.21 5.94 15.43
N ALA A 409 3.24 5.50 14.72
CA ALA A 409 3.12 4.73 13.49
C ALA A 409 3.35 3.25 13.73
N THR A 410 2.69 2.42 12.94
CA THR A 410 2.89 0.97 12.93
C THR A 410 3.86 0.55 11.83
N LEU A 411 4.74 -0.38 12.15
CA LEU A 411 5.67 -1.03 11.24
C LEU A 411 5.47 -2.54 11.28
N THR A 412 5.67 -3.19 10.13
CA THR A 412 5.77 -4.65 10.11
C THR A 412 7.05 -5.13 10.81
N GLN A 413 7.08 -6.38 11.27
CA GLN A 413 8.27 -6.98 11.88
C GLN A 413 9.52 -6.79 11.04
N SER A 414 9.43 -7.07 9.74
CA SER A 414 10.58 -6.93 8.84
C SER A 414 11.03 -5.47 8.70
N GLU A 415 10.14 -4.49 8.79
CA GLU A 415 10.53 -3.07 8.72
C GLU A 415 11.15 -2.58 10.03
N ALA A 416 10.63 -3.05 11.16
CA ALA A 416 11.17 -2.75 12.48
C ALA A 416 12.62 -3.24 12.61
N GLU A 417 12.92 -4.45 12.12
CA GLU A 417 14.28 -5.00 12.09
C GLU A 417 15.29 -4.09 11.35
N LEU A 418 14.87 -3.42 10.27
CA LEU A 418 15.74 -2.45 9.59
C LEU A 418 15.94 -1.16 10.37
N ALA A 419 14.89 -0.73 11.07
CA ALA A 419 14.94 0.50 11.82
C ALA A 419 15.88 0.36 13.02
N TRP A 420 15.94 -0.82 13.65
CA TRP A 420 16.86 -1.10 14.76
C TRP A 420 18.34 -1.03 14.34
N ASP A 421 18.67 -1.37 13.08
CA ASP A 421 20.03 -1.34 12.54
C ASP A 421 20.53 0.10 12.22
N GLN A 422 19.70 1.14 12.38
CA GLN A 422 20.06 2.53 12.06
C GLN A 422 20.84 3.28 13.15
N GLY A 423 20.93 2.74 14.38
CA GLY A 423 21.42 3.48 15.55
C GLY A 423 20.35 4.36 16.21
N ARG A 424 20.75 5.24 17.14
CA ARG A 424 19.83 6.19 17.79
C ARG A 424 19.51 7.34 16.84
N ASP A 425 18.23 7.69 16.70
CA ASP A 425 17.70 8.85 15.98
C ASP A 425 17.91 8.88 14.44
N PRO A 426 17.45 7.84 13.71
CA PRO A 426 17.29 7.96 12.27
C PRO A 426 16.28 9.05 11.95
N GLY A 427 16.73 10.18 11.40
CA GLY A 427 15.83 11.26 11.01
C GLY A 427 14.67 10.77 10.15
N ALA A 428 13.46 11.24 10.44
CA ALA A 428 12.24 10.89 9.72
C ALA A 428 11.63 12.11 9.02
N GLU A 429 11.00 11.83 7.89
CA GLU A 429 10.09 12.73 7.20
C GLU A 429 8.66 12.35 7.59
N ILE A 430 7.92 13.27 8.22
CA ILE A 430 6.51 13.11 8.54
C ILE A 430 5.70 13.86 7.50
N ARG A 431 4.63 13.23 7.00
CA ARG A 431 3.64 13.87 6.14
C ARG A 431 2.24 13.57 6.65
N LEU A 432 1.49 14.63 6.98
CA LEU A 432 0.10 14.52 7.41
C LEU A 432 -0.82 14.22 6.22
N ALA A 433 -1.83 13.37 6.41
CA ALA A 433 -2.80 13.06 5.36
C ALA A 433 -3.64 14.29 4.97
N SER A 434 -3.87 15.21 5.93
CA SER A 434 -4.60 16.47 5.71
C SER A 434 -3.87 17.46 4.80
N ARG A 435 -2.55 17.29 4.58
CA ARG A 435 -1.72 18.16 3.75
C ARG A 435 -0.82 17.36 2.82
N PRO A 436 -1.32 16.93 1.64
CA PRO A 436 -0.58 16.04 0.75
C PRO A 436 0.56 16.71 -0.02
N THR A 437 0.68 18.05 0.02
CA THR A 437 1.66 18.83 -0.74
C THR A 437 3.10 18.59 -0.27
N ARG A 438 4.05 18.70 -1.21
CA ARG A 438 5.47 18.38 -0.98
C ARG A 438 6.15 19.35 0.00
N ASP A 439 5.63 20.57 0.11
CA ASP A 439 6.12 21.62 1.00
C ASP A 439 5.70 21.41 2.47
N ALA A 440 4.82 20.43 2.76
CA ALA A 440 4.36 20.08 4.10
C ALA A 440 5.17 18.95 4.75
N GLN A 441 6.37 18.65 4.24
CA GLN A 441 7.25 17.63 4.82
C GLN A 441 7.89 18.16 6.11
N LEU A 442 7.59 17.49 7.22
CA LEU A 442 8.11 17.85 8.52
C LEU A 442 9.29 16.93 8.85
N TYR A 443 10.41 17.53 9.21
CA TYR A 443 11.61 16.79 9.58
C TYR A 443 11.69 16.68 11.09
N THR A 444 11.90 15.45 11.58
CA THR A 444 12.22 15.23 12.99
C THR A 444 13.43 14.32 13.12
N SER A 445 14.32 14.65 14.05
CA SER A 445 15.43 13.81 14.45
C SER A 445 15.08 12.90 15.63
N ALA A 446 14.07 13.24 16.43
CA ALA A 446 13.65 12.41 17.54
C ALA A 446 12.73 11.30 17.02
N VAL A 447 13.30 10.12 16.79
CA VAL A 447 12.55 8.95 16.32
C VAL A 447 13.00 7.73 17.11
N THR A 448 12.04 7.06 17.74
CA THR A 448 12.29 5.84 18.51
C THR A 448 11.45 4.71 17.97
N VAL A 449 12.09 3.58 17.65
CA VAL A 449 11.38 2.35 17.29
C VAL A 449 11.36 1.43 18.50
N ILE A 450 10.16 1.04 18.90
CA ILE A 450 9.95 0.16 20.03
C ILE A 450 10.35 -1.26 19.61
N HIS A 451 11.18 -1.92 20.41
CA HIS A 451 11.72 -3.25 20.11
C HIS A 451 10.75 -4.38 20.47
N ALA A 452 9.67 -4.05 21.19
CA ALA A 452 8.61 -4.98 21.56
C ALA A 452 7.44 -4.87 20.57
N ALA A 453 6.95 -6.03 20.13
CA ALA A 453 5.70 -6.11 19.39
C ALA A 453 4.55 -5.57 20.25
N GLN A 454 3.73 -4.71 19.66
CA GLN A 454 2.55 -4.17 20.31
C GLN A 454 1.36 -5.10 20.09
N PRO A 455 0.62 -5.45 21.16
CA PRO A 455 -0.56 -6.32 21.05
C PRO A 455 -1.75 -5.61 20.41
N GLN A 456 -1.72 -4.27 20.33
CA GLN A 456 -2.77 -3.42 19.79
C GLN A 456 -2.14 -2.28 18.98
N VAL A 457 -2.81 -1.84 17.92
CA VAL A 457 -2.45 -0.62 17.20
C VAL A 457 -2.92 0.61 17.98
N PRO A 458 -2.28 1.78 17.83
CA PRO A 458 -2.63 2.98 18.59
C PRO A 458 -4.08 3.44 18.39
N HIS A 459 -4.63 3.25 17.18
CA HIS A 459 -6.00 3.62 16.85
C HIS A 459 -6.53 2.74 15.69
N PRO A 460 -7.84 2.40 15.64
CA PRO A 460 -8.40 1.52 14.59
C PRO A 460 -8.16 2.02 13.16
N VAL A 461 -8.18 3.34 12.96
CA VAL A 461 -7.90 3.98 11.67
C VAL A 461 -6.49 3.63 11.16
N VAL A 462 -5.51 3.45 12.04
CA VAL A 462 -4.16 3.04 11.65
C VAL A 462 -4.19 1.63 11.04
N GLY A 463 -4.98 0.71 11.60
CA GLY A 463 -5.15 -0.62 11.03
C GLY A 463 -5.72 -0.59 9.61
N ILE A 464 -6.71 0.29 9.38
CA ILE A 464 -7.34 0.47 8.06
C ILE A 464 -6.37 1.11 7.06
N GLU A 465 -5.76 2.25 7.40
CA GLU A 465 -4.85 2.96 6.49
C GLU A 465 -3.55 2.19 6.22
N ALA A 466 -3.01 1.50 7.22
CA ALA A 466 -1.84 0.64 7.06
C ALA A 466 -2.18 -0.72 6.42
N GLN A 467 -3.45 -0.99 6.11
CA GLN A 467 -3.95 -2.25 5.56
C GLN A 467 -3.51 -3.47 6.39
N VAL A 468 -3.44 -3.30 7.71
CA VAL A 468 -3.09 -4.37 8.64
C VAL A 468 -4.33 -5.22 8.87
N PRO A 469 -4.26 -6.56 8.68
CA PRO A 469 -5.39 -7.44 8.99
C PRO A 469 -5.71 -7.36 10.49
N MET A 470 -6.92 -6.92 10.82
CA MET A 470 -7.40 -6.79 12.21
C MET A 470 -8.24 -8.01 12.59
N ASP A 471 -8.26 -8.37 13.88
CA ASP A 471 -9.09 -9.47 14.40
C ASP A 471 -10.57 -9.08 14.31
N PRO A 472 -11.40 -9.79 13.53
CA PRO A 472 -12.84 -9.48 13.42
C PRO A 472 -13.62 -9.66 14.72
N ARG A 473 -13.04 -10.34 15.72
CA ARG A 473 -13.65 -10.57 17.03
C ARG A 473 -13.40 -9.42 18.02
N ASP A 474 -12.50 -8.49 17.69
CA ASP A 474 -12.23 -7.32 18.52
C ASP A 474 -13.22 -6.20 18.19
N GLU A 475 -14.19 -5.96 19.08
CA GLU A 475 -15.18 -4.88 18.93
C GLU A 475 -14.54 -3.49 18.80
N LYS A 476 -13.33 -3.30 19.36
CA LYS A 476 -12.61 -2.04 19.27
C LYS A 476 -11.83 -1.89 17.97
N GLY A 477 -11.61 -2.95 17.20
CA GLY A 477 -10.85 -2.92 15.94
C GLY A 477 -9.38 -2.49 16.12
N THR A 478 -8.78 -2.77 17.28
CA THR A 478 -7.41 -2.35 17.64
C THR A 478 -6.42 -3.51 17.65
N ARG A 479 -6.88 -4.75 17.69
CA ARG A 479 -6.01 -5.93 17.74
C ARG A 479 -5.64 -6.40 16.33
N PRO A 480 -4.36 -6.32 15.92
CA PRO A 480 -3.93 -6.86 14.63
C PRO A 480 -3.76 -8.40 14.71
N LEU A 481 -4.04 -9.09 13.61
CA LEU A 481 -3.79 -10.54 13.46
C LEU A 481 -2.30 -10.84 13.27
N VAL A 482 -1.53 -9.85 12.83
CA VAL A 482 -0.08 -9.95 12.60
C VAL A 482 0.62 -9.01 13.59
N GLN A 483 1.72 -9.46 14.18
CA GLN A 483 2.51 -8.65 15.10
C GLN A 483 2.93 -7.32 14.45
N GLN A 484 2.64 -6.21 15.12
CA GLN A 484 3.01 -4.87 14.71
C GLN A 484 4.02 -4.29 15.69
N PHE A 485 4.92 -3.46 15.19
CA PHE A 485 5.88 -2.71 15.98
C PHE A 485 5.55 -1.23 15.92
N GLU A 486 5.86 -0.50 16.99
CA GLU A 486 5.54 0.92 17.08
C GLU A 486 6.76 1.77 16.78
N LEU A 487 6.58 2.74 15.90
CA LEU A 487 7.51 3.84 15.64
C LEU A 487 6.92 5.13 16.21
N ARG A 488 7.71 5.80 17.05
CA ARG A 488 7.39 7.07 17.69
C ARG A 488 8.22 8.17 17.07
N ALA A 489 7.57 9.16 16.48
CA ALA A 489 8.24 10.33 15.91
C ALA A 489 7.67 11.61 16.53
N TRP A 490 8.53 12.42 17.17
CA TRP A 490 8.09 13.64 17.84
C TRP A 490 7.98 14.78 16.84
N LEU A 491 6.93 15.59 16.98
CA LEU A 491 6.63 16.72 16.13
C LEU A 491 6.41 17.96 16.99
N SER A 492 7.26 18.97 16.82
CA SER A 492 7.08 20.26 17.48
C SER A 492 5.96 21.05 16.78
N ASN A 493 5.06 21.62 17.56
CA ASN A 493 3.86 22.32 17.11
C ASN A 493 3.70 23.69 17.82
N PRO A 494 4.67 24.60 17.71
CA PRO A 494 4.65 25.86 18.46
C PRO A 494 3.49 26.79 18.07
N ASN A 495 3.00 26.68 16.84
CA ASN A 495 1.93 27.53 16.30
C ASN A 495 0.53 26.88 16.37
N ASN A 496 0.39 25.71 17.04
CA ASN A 496 -0.86 24.93 17.08
C ASN A 496 -1.48 24.68 15.69
N GLU A 497 -0.63 24.47 14.69
CA GLU A 497 -1.05 24.23 13.31
C GLU A 497 -1.49 22.78 13.08
N TYR A 498 -0.95 21.87 13.88
CA TYR A 498 -1.23 20.44 13.83
C TYR A 498 -2.17 20.04 14.96
N HIS A 499 -3.06 19.10 14.67
CA HIS A 499 -4.07 18.65 15.63
C HIS A 499 -3.94 17.14 15.89
N PRO A 500 -4.13 16.70 17.13
CA PRO A 500 -4.29 15.29 17.44
C PRO A 500 -5.42 14.62 16.66
N GLY A 501 -5.30 13.32 16.43
CA GLY A 501 -6.29 12.53 15.68
C GLY A 501 -6.07 12.51 14.17
N GLN A 502 -5.19 13.36 13.64
CA GLN A 502 -4.81 13.33 12.22
C GLN A 502 -3.99 12.08 11.90
N THR A 503 -4.18 11.52 10.71
CA THR A 503 -3.32 10.46 10.21
C THR A 503 -2.07 11.03 9.56
N ALA A 504 -0.95 10.30 9.71
CA ALA A 504 0.35 10.72 9.25
C ALA A 504 1.14 9.54 8.70
N HIS A 505 1.84 9.77 7.60
CA HIS A 505 2.81 8.85 7.03
C HIS A 505 4.20 9.28 7.47
N VAL A 506 4.92 8.37 8.10
CA VAL A 506 6.29 8.56 8.56
C VAL A 506 7.23 7.79 7.65
N ARG A 507 8.14 8.49 6.99
CA ARG A 507 9.19 7.89 6.17
C ARG A 507 10.49 7.95 6.96
N LEU A 508 10.98 6.78 7.38
CA LEU A 508 12.29 6.66 8.00
C LEU A 508 13.35 6.54 6.92
N LYS A 509 14.32 7.44 6.90
CA LYS A 509 15.47 7.33 6.00
C LYS A 509 16.43 6.31 6.56
N LEU A 510 16.73 5.29 5.76
CA LEU A 510 17.68 4.26 6.13
C LEU A 510 19.06 4.54 5.51
N SER A 511 20.10 4.06 6.18
CA SER A 511 21.44 3.91 5.62
C SER A 511 21.40 3.34 4.19
N LYS A 512 22.20 3.94 3.30
CA LYS A 512 22.22 3.57 1.87
C LYS A 512 22.75 2.15 1.73
N ARG A 513 22.04 1.29 0.99
CA ARG A 513 22.43 -0.10 0.71
C ARG A 513 22.40 -0.36 -0.81
N PRO A 514 23.21 -1.28 -1.35
CA PRO A 514 23.19 -1.61 -2.78
C PRO A 514 21.85 -2.19 -3.25
N LEU A 515 21.52 -2.00 -4.54
CA LEU A 515 20.25 -2.48 -5.11
C LEU A 515 20.08 -3.99 -5.03
N ILE A 516 21.16 -4.76 -5.22
CA ILE A 516 21.10 -6.23 -5.12
C ILE A 516 20.62 -6.68 -3.73
N TRP A 517 21.06 -5.99 -2.68
CA TRP A 517 20.66 -6.28 -1.32
C TRP A 517 19.22 -5.85 -1.07
N GLN A 518 18.83 -4.64 -1.51
CA GLN A 518 17.46 -4.14 -1.38
C GLN A 518 16.44 -5.04 -2.10
N TRP A 519 16.74 -5.46 -3.33
CA TRP A 519 15.86 -6.32 -4.13
C TRP A 519 15.84 -7.75 -3.62
N GLY A 520 17.00 -8.33 -3.27
CA GLY A 520 17.07 -9.67 -2.69
C GLY A 520 16.25 -9.77 -1.41
N ARG A 521 16.32 -8.74 -0.56
CA ARG A 521 15.52 -8.67 0.65
C ARG A 521 14.01 -8.57 0.37
N ARG A 522 13.59 -7.67 -0.52
CA ARG A 522 12.17 -7.55 -0.91
C ARG A 522 11.64 -8.86 -1.50
N PHE A 523 12.45 -9.55 -2.29
CA PHE A 523 12.12 -10.88 -2.81
C PHE A 523 11.89 -11.88 -1.67
N TRP A 524 12.82 -11.97 -0.70
CA TRP A 524 12.66 -12.86 0.44
C TRP A 524 11.47 -12.49 1.34
N GLN A 525 11.19 -11.19 1.54
CA GLN A 525 10.00 -10.73 2.25
C GLN A 525 8.72 -11.20 1.55
N LEU A 526 8.66 -11.11 0.22
CA LEU A 526 7.51 -11.62 -0.56
C LEU A 526 7.35 -13.13 -0.37
N VAL A 527 8.43 -13.90 -0.48
CA VAL A 527 8.41 -15.36 -0.27
C VAL A 527 7.93 -15.72 1.14
N GLN A 528 8.44 -15.05 2.18
CA GLN A 528 8.03 -15.29 3.58
C GLN A 528 6.58 -14.89 3.84
N SER A 529 6.12 -13.76 3.30
CA SER A 529 4.74 -13.30 3.47
C SER A 529 3.72 -14.29 2.88
N GLN A 530 4.08 -14.95 1.77
CA GLN A 530 3.24 -15.96 1.12
C GLN A 530 3.40 -17.34 1.77
N SER A 531 4.54 -17.65 2.38
CA SER A 531 4.77 -18.92 3.10
C SER A 531 3.84 -19.12 4.29
N ASN A 532 3.35 -18.06 4.93
CA ASN A 532 2.36 -18.17 6.02
C ASN A 532 0.94 -18.48 5.51
N SER A 533 0.71 -18.45 4.19
CA SER A 533 -0.54 -18.89 3.59
C SER A 533 -0.50 -20.39 3.27
N LYS A 534 -0.77 -21.24 4.27
CA LYS A 534 -1.31 -22.63 4.23
C LYS A 534 -0.87 -23.65 3.14
N TRP A 535 0.16 -23.40 2.33
CA TRP A 535 0.55 -24.27 1.20
C TRP A 535 1.96 -24.89 1.33
N LEU A 536 2.65 -24.61 2.43
CA LEU A 536 3.66 -25.50 3.03
C LEU A 536 3.05 -26.03 4.32
#